data_AF-A0A3P7JRT4-F1
#
_entry.id   AF-A0A3P7JRT4-F1
#
_cell.length_a   1.000
_cell.length_b   1.000
_cell.length_c   1.000
_cell.angle_alpha   90.00
_cell.angle_beta   90.00
_cell.angle_gamma   90.00
#
_symmetry.space_group_name_H-M   'P 1'
#
loop_
_entity.id
_entity.type
_entity.pdbx_description
1 polymer ?
#
loop_
_entity_poly.entity_id
_entity_poly.type
_entity_poly.pdbx_seq_one_letter_code
_entity_poly.pdbx_strand_id
1 'polypeptide(L)'
;MSCSCVISWSPPDDLLTPVSQYHVCVDGIVRAVVPGSFKCKALIENIDLSKSINLSVRAVTENGHSPDAACTISLGKDAPIAAQHVRIWSITPISACVSWYPSDSNAEHIILLNAVKVGVCPPSVFQ
;
A
#
# COMPACT_ATOMS: atom_id res chain seq x y z
N MET A 1 19.29 17.69 -3.24
CA MET A 1 18.16 18.02 -4.12
C MET A 1 16.90 17.72 -3.33
N SER A 2 16.00 18.68 -3.14
CA SER A 2 14.69 18.44 -2.55
C SER A 2 13.73 18.02 -3.66
N CYS A 3 13.16 16.82 -3.58
CA CYS A 3 12.08 16.41 -4.46
C CYS A 3 10.75 16.52 -3.70
N SER A 4 9.69 16.84 -4.42
CA SER A 4 8.32 16.82 -3.92
C SER A 4 7.46 15.91 -4.81
N CYS A 5 6.38 15.40 -4.24
CA CYS A 5 5.43 14.56 -4.95
C CYS A 5 4.01 15.04 -4.63
N VAL A 6 3.18 15.10 -5.66
CA VAL A 6 1.74 15.30 -5.51
C VAL A 6 1.06 13.97 -5.74
N ILE A 7 0.27 13.53 -4.77
CA ILE A 7 -0.45 12.27 -4.82
C ILE A 7 -1.95 12.50 -4.69
N SER A 8 -2.73 11.58 -5.24
CA SER A 8 -4.17 11.50 -5.05
C SER A 8 -4.60 10.04 -4.89
N TRP A 9 -5.70 9.83 -4.18
CA TRP A 9 -6.29 8.53 -3.94
C TRP A 9 -7.81 8.60 -4.01
N SER A 10 -8.46 7.44 -4.01
CA SER A 10 -9.91 7.33 -3.84
C SER A 10 -10.23 7.00 -2.38
N PRO A 11 -11.38 7.46 -1.85
CA PRO A 11 -11.85 6.99 -0.55
C PRO A 11 -12.10 5.47 -0.57
N PRO A 12 -12.05 4.78 0.58
CA PRO A 12 -12.41 3.37 0.65
C PRO A 12 -13.85 3.12 0.20
N ASP A 13 -14.11 1.96 -0.41
CA ASP A 13 -15.46 1.56 -0.83
C ASP A 13 -16.40 1.25 0.36
N ASP A 14 -15.84 0.93 1.53
CA ASP A 14 -16.61 0.70 2.75
C ASP A 14 -17.08 2.03 3.35
N LEU A 15 -18.39 2.29 3.24
CA LEU A 15 -19.05 3.49 3.75
C LEU A 15 -19.58 3.34 5.18
N LEU A 16 -19.49 2.16 5.79
CA LEU A 16 -20.06 1.91 7.11
C LEU A 16 -19.26 2.59 8.22
N THR A 17 -17.94 2.66 8.05
CA THR A 17 -17.05 3.29 9.04
C THR A 17 -16.50 4.60 8.47
N PRO A 18 -16.91 5.77 9.00
CA PRO A 18 -16.46 7.04 8.46
C PRO A 18 -14.96 7.23 8.67
N VAL A 19 -14.26 7.63 7.61
CA VAL A 19 -12.85 8.02 7.68
C VAL A 19 -12.76 9.41 8.32
N SER A 20 -12.09 9.48 9.46
CA SER A 20 -11.83 10.74 10.17
C SER A 20 -10.71 11.54 9.50
N GLN A 21 -9.67 10.86 9.03
CA GLN A 21 -8.50 11.44 8.39
C GLN A 21 -7.75 10.39 7.58
N TYR A 22 -6.91 10.87 6.67
CA TYR A 22 -5.95 10.09 5.91
C TYR A 22 -4.54 10.44 6.37
N HIS A 23 -3.73 9.43 6.68
CA HIS A 23 -2.31 9.60 6.94
C HIS A 23 -1.54 9.27 5.68
N VAL A 24 -0.81 10.24 5.13
CA VAL A 24 0.10 10.02 4.01
C VAL A 24 1.47 9.71 4.56
N CYS A 25 1.98 8.52 4.26
CA CYS A 25 3.21 7.98 4.81
C CYS A 25 4.29 7.83 3.74
N VAL A 26 5.55 7.98 4.14
CA VAL A 26 6.73 7.62 3.36
C VAL A 26 7.54 6.65 4.22
N ASP A 27 7.75 5.43 3.72
CA ASP A 27 8.41 4.33 4.42
C ASP A 27 7.81 4.06 5.81
N GLY A 28 6.48 4.13 5.89
CA GLY A 28 5.70 3.90 7.12
C GLY A 28 5.64 5.09 8.09
N ILE A 29 6.36 6.19 7.81
CA ILE A 29 6.37 7.41 8.63
C ILE A 29 5.37 8.42 8.08
N VAL A 30 4.47 8.93 8.92
CA VAL A 30 3.48 9.95 8.54
C VAL A 30 4.18 11.26 8.17
N ARG A 31 3.92 11.76 6.96
CA ARG A 31 4.46 13.02 6.43
C ARG A 31 3.40 14.09 6.25
N ALA A 32 2.14 13.70 6.06
CA ALA A 32 1.02 14.62 6.04
C ALA A 32 -0.25 13.94 6.57
N VAL A 33 -1.19 14.77 7.03
CA VAL A 33 -2.51 14.34 7.49
C VAL A 33 -3.55 15.16 6.73
N VAL A 34 -4.51 14.47 6.10
CA VAL A 34 -5.60 15.09 5.36
C VAL A 34 -6.92 14.74 6.04
N PRO A 35 -7.74 15.71 6.49
CA PRO A 35 -9.04 15.41 7.09
C PRO A 35 -9.93 14.59 6.14
N GLY A 36 -10.75 13.69 6.67
CA GLY A 36 -11.57 12.78 5.85
C GLY A 36 -12.63 13.51 5.00
N SER A 37 -13.00 14.72 5.39
CA SER A 37 -13.92 15.60 4.65
C SER A 37 -13.27 16.37 3.50
N PHE A 38 -11.94 16.29 3.34
CA PHE A 38 -11.20 17.04 2.32
C PHE A 38 -11.02 16.20 1.05
N LYS A 39 -10.56 16.84 -0.03
CA LYS A 39 -10.19 16.13 -1.25
C LYS A 39 -9.04 15.16 -0.95
N CYS A 40 -9.13 13.95 -1.48
CA CYS A 40 -8.14 12.88 -1.35
C CYS A 40 -6.89 13.18 -2.20
N LYS A 41 -6.13 14.19 -1.81
CA LYS A 41 -4.92 14.68 -2.48
C LYS A 41 -3.97 15.32 -1.47
N ALA A 42 -2.67 15.14 -1.65
CA ALA A 42 -1.65 15.78 -0.83
C ALA A 42 -0.40 16.15 -1.65
N LEU A 43 0.28 17.21 -1.21
CA LEU A 43 1.66 17.51 -1.61
C LEU A 43 2.57 17.05 -0.48
N ILE A 44 3.57 16.24 -0.80
CA ILE A 44 4.61 15.83 0.14
C ILE A 44 5.92 16.42 -0.33
N GLU A 45 6.56 17.17 0.56
CA GLU A 45 7.83 17.85 0.30
C GLU A 45 8.99 17.13 0.99
N ASN A 46 10.21 17.45 0.55
CA ASN A 46 11.46 16.95 1.12
C ASN A 46 11.53 15.41 1.10
N ILE A 47 11.21 14.84 -0.06
CA ILE A 47 11.39 13.43 -0.36
C ILE A 47 12.72 13.26 -1.11
N ASP A 48 13.50 12.25 -0.75
CA ASP A 48 14.70 11.84 -1.50
C ASP A 48 14.33 10.72 -2.48
N LEU A 49 14.12 11.08 -3.75
CA LEU A 49 13.82 10.13 -4.83
C LEU A 49 15.08 9.56 -5.50
N SER A 50 16.29 9.87 -4.99
CA SER A 50 17.52 9.21 -5.43
C SER A 50 17.63 7.75 -4.94
N LYS A 51 16.69 7.34 -4.09
CA LYS A 51 16.50 5.98 -3.58
C LYS A 51 15.05 5.56 -3.78
N SER A 52 14.79 4.27 -3.65
CA SER A 52 13.43 3.72 -3.60
C SER A 52 12.76 4.09 -2.27
N ILE A 53 11.51 4.53 -2.35
CA ILE A 53 10.64 4.73 -1.18
C ILE A 53 9.32 4.00 -1.38
N ASN A 54 8.63 3.68 -0.30
CA ASN A 54 7.23 3.25 -0.32
C ASN A 54 6.34 4.39 0.17
N LEU A 55 5.53 4.94 -0.72
CA LEU A 55 4.50 5.89 -0.36
C LEU A 55 3.20 5.15 -0.09
N SER A 56 2.51 5.46 1.01
CA SER A 56 1.22 4.84 1.34
C SER A 56 0.23 5.86 1.89
N VAL A 57 -1.05 5.52 1.79
CA VAL A 57 -2.14 6.26 2.43
C VAL A 57 -2.92 5.36 3.36
N ARG A 58 -2.99 5.72 4.63
CA ARG A 58 -3.81 5.01 5.62
C ARG A 58 -5.13 5.73 5.80
N ALA A 59 -6.24 5.02 5.67
CA ALA A 59 -7.53 5.51 6.13
C ALA A 59 -7.62 5.31 7.64
N VAL A 60 -7.96 6.38 8.39
CA VAL A 60 -8.05 6.35 9.85
C VAL A 60 -9.50 6.50 10.28
N THR A 61 -9.99 5.52 11.03
CA THR A 61 -11.33 5.47 11.60
C THR A 61 -11.25 5.39 13.12
N GLU A 62 -12.39 5.28 13.79
CA GLU A 62 -12.44 4.99 15.23
C GLU A 62 -11.77 3.67 15.61
N ASN A 63 -11.67 2.71 14.67
CA ASN A 63 -11.09 1.39 14.89
C ASN A 63 -9.56 1.35 14.64
N GLY A 64 -8.93 2.52 14.40
CA GLY A 64 -7.52 2.62 14.05
C GLY A 64 -7.32 2.93 12.58
N HIS A 65 -6.23 2.45 12.00
CA HIS A 65 -5.86 2.77 10.62
C HIS A 65 -5.70 1.53 9.74
N SER A 66 -5.95 1.67 8.44
CA SER A 66 -5.64 0.62 7.47
C SER A 66 -4.12 0.32 7.42
N PRO A 67 -3.72 -0.90 7.02
CA PRO A 67 -2.32 -1.21 6.78
C PRO A 67 -1.80 -0.47 5.54
N ASP A 68 -0.49 -0.20 5.48
CA ASP A 68 0.15 0.48 4.34
C ASP A 68 -0.05 -0.28 3.02
N ALA A 69 0.05 -1.62 3.07
CA ALA A 69 -0.08 -2.48 1.90
C ALA A 69 -1.45 -2.40 1.19
N ALA A 70 -2.48 -1.88 1.87
CA ALA A 70 -3.80 -1.71 1.27
C ALA A 70 -3.87 -0.54 0.28
N CYS A 71 -2.97 0.44 0.39
CA CYS A 71 -2.90 1.59 -0.51
C CYS A 71 -1.47 2.13 -0.54
N THR A 72 -0.63 1.59 -1.42
CA THR A 72 0.80 1.94 -1.52
C THR A 72 1.33 1.87 -2.94
N ILE A 73 2.36 2.66 -3.20
CA ILE A 73 3.17 2.61 -4.42
C ILE A 73 4.64 2.89 -4.11
N SER A 74 5.53 2.10 -4.71
CA SER A 74 6.98 2.29 -4.65
C SER A 74 7.42 3.30 -5.71
N LEU A 75 8.23 4.29 -5.31
CA LEU A 75 8.67 5.39 -6.17
C LEU A 75 10.18 5.64 -6.00
N GLY A 76 10.77 6.38 -6.94
CA GLY A 76 12.18 6.78 -6.87
C GLY A 76 13.12 5.87 -7.65
N LYS A 77 14.42 6.12 -7.54
CA LYS A 77 15.45 5.36 -8.24
C LYS A 77 15.45 3.90 -7.76
N ASP A 78 15.50 2.97 -8.72
CA ASP A 78 15.55 1.53 -8.47
C ASP A 78 14.37 1.00 -7.65
N ALA A 79 13.21 1.69 -7.68
CA ALA A 79 12.00 1.22 -7.04
C ALA A 79 11.59 -0.18 -7.56
N PRO A 80 11.30 -1.13 -6.66
CA PRO A 80 10.96 -2.49 -7.07
C PRO A 80 9.64 -2.54 -7.82
N ILE A 81 9.55 -3.39 -8.84
CA ILE A 81 8.29 -3.66 -9.56
C ILE A 81 7.61 -4.89 -8.97
N ALA A 82 8.38 -5.90 -8.58
CA ALA A 82 7.87 -7.11 -7.96
C ALA A 82 7.37 -6.85 -6.54
N ALA A 83 6.42 -7.66 -6.08
CA ALA A 83 6.00 -7.66 -4.69
C ALA A 83 7.18 -7.97 -3.74
N GLN A 84 7.16 -7.33 -2.58
CA GLN A 84 8.19 -7.40 -1.55
C GLN A 84 7.72 -8.26 -0.37
N HIS A 85 8.64 -8.66 0.51
CA HIS A 85 8.32 -9.30 1.79
C HIS A 85 7.34 -10.48 1.71
N VAL A 86 7.47 -11.35 0.70
CA VAL A 86 6.64 -12.55 0.59
C VAL A 86 6.83 -13.43 1.83
N ARG A 87 5.74 -13.75 2.52
CA ARG A 87 5.72 -14.57 3.73
C ARG A 87 4.71 -15.68 3.59
N ILE A 88 5.02 -16.82 4.18
CA ILE A 88 4.15 -18.00 4.20
C ILE A 88 3.97 -18.43 5.66
N TRP A 89 2.72 -18.73 6.06
CA TRP A 89 2.40 -19.24 7.40
C TRP A 89 1.18 -20.17 7.36
N SER A 90 0.76 -20.68 8.52
CA SER A 90 -0.36 -21.62 8.66
C SER A 90 -0.24 -22.83 7.72
N ILE A 91 0.97 -23.39 7.63
CA ILE A 91 1.29 -24.47 6.71
C ILE A 91 0.65 -25.77 7.20
N THR A 92 -0.14 -26.39 6.34
CA THR A 92 -0.69 -27.74 6.50
C THR A 92 -0.18 -28.63 5.36
N PRO A 93 -0.44 -29.95 5.38
CA PRO A 93 -0.06 -30.82 4.28
C PRO A 93 -0.67 -30.44 2.91
N ILE A 94 -1.77 -29.66 2.89
CA ILE A 94 -2.53 -29.34 1.68
C ILE A 94 -2.80 -27.84 1.47
N SER A 95 -2.31 -26.97 2.36
CA SER A 95 -2.56 -25.52 2.28
C SER A 95 -1.49 -24.71 3.00
N ALA A 96 -1.40 -23.43 2.65
CA ALA A 96 -0.68 -22.42 3.39
C ALA A 96 -1.31 -21.06 3.13
N CYS A 97 -1.09 -20.10 4.03
CA CYS A 97 -1.39 -18.70 3.81
C CYS A 97 -0.16 -17.99 3.23
N VAL A 98 -0.37 -17.02 2.35
CA VAL A 98 0.71 -16.25 1.72
C VAL A 98 0.36 -14.77 1.70
N SER A 99 1.26 -13.92 2.18
CA SER A 99 1.15 -12.47 2.14
C SER A 99 2.38 -11.88 1.50
N TRP A 100 2.23 -10.65 1.04
CA TRP A 100 3.29 -9.85 0.48
C TRP A 100 3.03 -8.37 0.77
N TYR A 101 4.03 -7.54 0.48
CA TYR A 101 3.88 -6.10 0.43
C TYR A 101 3.90 -5.68 -1.05
N PRO A 102 2.82 -5.12 -1.60
CA PRO A 102 2.78 -4.75 -3.02
C PRO A 102 3.68 -3.55 -3.29
N SER A 103 4.33 -3.53 -4.45
CA SER A 103 5.03 -2.33 -4.93
C SER A 103 4.09 -1.36 -5.62
N ASP A 104 2.92 -1.82 -6.07
CA ASP A 104 1.80 -0.98 -6.46
C ASP A 104 0.51 -1.73 -6.09
N SER A 105 -0.25 -1.22 -5.12
CA SER A 105 -1.49 -1.84 -4.68
C SER A 105 -2.61 -1.77 -5.73
N ASN A 106 -2.45 -0.97 -6.80
CA ASN A 106 -3.37 -0.93 -7.92
C ASN A 106 -3.20 -2.11 -8.89
N ALA A 107 -2.10 -2.86 -8.78
CA ALA A 107 -1.81 -3.98 -9.65
C ALA A 107 -2.48 -5.28 -9.17
N GLU A 108 -2.93 -6.09 -10.14
CA GLU A 108 -3.26 -7.49 -9.88
C GLU A 108 -2.00 -8.30 -9.61
N HIS A 109 -2.10 -9.28 -8.71
CA HIS A 109 -0.99 -10.16 -8.36
C HIS A 109 -1.32 -11.60 -8.75
N ILE A 110 -0.33 -12.33 -9.28
CA ILE A 110 -0.48 -13.72 -9.68
C ILE A 110 0.31 -14.60 -8.71
N ILE A 111 -0.35 -15.58 -8.11
CA ILE A 111 0.30 -16.55 -7.23
C ILE A 111 0.75 -17.74 -8.06
N LEU A 112 2.06 -18.01 -8.01
CA LEU A 112 2.69 -19.17 -8.64
C LEU A 112 3.22 -20.12 -7.57
N LEU A 113 2.85 -21.40 -7.66
CA LEU A 113 3.45 -22.48 -6.88
C LEU A 113 4.27 -23.36 -7.82
N ASN A 114 5.58 -23.44 -7.62
CA ASN A 114 6.50 -24.16 -8.53
C ASN A 114 6.34 -23.75 -10.01
N ALA A 115 6.24 -22.44 -10.26
CA ALA A 115 5.97 -21.84 -11.57
C ALA A 115 4.60 -22.17 -12.20
N VAL A 116 3.70 -22.83 -11.47
CA VAL A 116 2.31 -23.08 -11.91
C VAL A 116 1.39 -22.03 -11.28
N LYS A 117 0.56 -21.38 -12.12
CA LYS A 117 -0.45 -20.42 -11.66
C LYS A 117 -1.53 -21.12 -10.83
N VAL A 118 -1.67 -20.71 -9.57
CA VAL A 118 -2.67 -21.24 -8.65
C VAL A 118 -3.76 -20.22 -8.29
N GLY A 119 -3.52 -18.93 -8.54
CA GLY A 119 -4.50 -17.89 -8.23
C GLY A 119 -4.17 -16.54 -8.84
N VAL A 120 -5.19 -15.66 -8.84
CA VAL A 120 -5.07 -14.23 -9.12
C VAL A 120 -5.69 -13.47 -7.97
N CYS A 121 -4.99 -12.47 -7.48
CA CYS A 121 -5.42 -11.58 -6.44
C CYS A 121 -5.71 -10.21 -7.08
N PRO A 122 -6.96 -9.72 -6.98
CA PRO A 122 -7.32 -8.37 -7.43
C PRO A 122 -6.47 -7.29 -6.74
N PRO A 123 -6.54 -6.03 -7.22
CA PRO A 123 -5.90 -4.90 -6.55
C PRO A 123 -6.26 -4.83 -5.05
N SER A 124 -5.34 -4.32 -4.26
CA SER A 124 -5.45 -4.18 -2.79
C SER A 124 -5.57 -5.48 -1.99
N VAL A 125 -5.43 -6.66 -2.61
CA VAL A 125 -5.32 -7.96 -1.93
C VAL A 125 -3.84 -8.33 -1.77
N PHE A 126 -3.41 -8.62 -0.54
CA PHE A 126 -2.00 -8.86 -0.21
C PHE A 126 -1.76 -9.89 0.92
N GLN A 127 -2.78 -10.67 1.30
CA GLN A 127 -2.76 -11.59 2.46
C GLN A 127 -3.35 -12.98 2.18
#